data_AF-A0A843SZM6-F1
#
_entry.id   AF-A0A843SZM6-F1
#
_cell.length_a   1.000
_cell.length_b   1.000
_cell.length_c   1.000
_cell.angle_alpha   90.00
_cell.angle_beta   90.00
_cell.angle_gamma   90.00
#
_symmetry.space_group_name_H-M   'P 1'
#
loop_
_entity.id
_entity.type
_entity.pdbx_description
1 polymer ?
#
loop_
_entity_poly.entity_id
_entity_poly.type
_entity_poly.pdbx_seq_one_letter_code
_entity_poly.pdbx_strand_id
1 'polypeptide(L)'
;MTNGFQRDYLHELVTDNGDLDEEALVILLGRMRTTSRAPKPAALGVIGKDHITRWMVDHAGVSESSIRYQKKAGIEGDSPYVIEIAFGIREDTSMSRRIVTGLNWSPTLDVPAREIRDILQEMRVDPHDPVVIVVHMARPSWKYTGRGKETVEL
;
A
#
# COMPACT_ATOMS: atom_id res chain seq x y z
N MET A 1 28.29 -19.59 -3.48
CA MET A 1 29.18 -18.50 -3.03
C MET A 1 28.97 -18.32 -1.53
N THR A 2 29.79 -18.94 -0.68
CA THR A 2 29.69 -18.91 0.79
C THR A 2 31.01 -18.47 1.45
N ASN A 3 31.97 -17.95 0.68
CA ASN A 3 33.30 -17.66 1.19
C ASN A 3 33.24 -16.56 2.26
N GLY A 4 33.59 -16.89 3.51
CA GLY A 4 33.68 -15.96 4.64
C GLY A 4 32.53 -15.97 5.64
N PHE A 5 31.53 -16.86 5.51
CA PHE A 5 30.55 -17.15 6.57
C PHE A 5 30.14 -18.62 6.46
N GLN A 6 31.00 -19.54 6.89
CA GLN A 6 30.81 -20.97 6.64
C GLN A 6 30.71 -21.73 7.97
N ARG A 7 29.46 -21.89 8.44
CA ARG A 7 29.09 -22.43 9.76
C ARG A 7 29.36 -21.49 10.94
N ASP A 8 29.63 -20.23 10.65
CA ASP A 8 29.80 -19.22 11.67
C ASP A 8 28.53 -19.12 12.52
N TYR A 9 28.70 -19.16 13.83
CA TYR A 9 27.58 -19.07 14.76
C TYR A 9 27.21 -17.61 15.01
N LEU A 10 25.95 -17.36 15.34
CA LEU A 10 25.48 -15.99 15.61
C LEU A 10 26.27 -15.29 16.73
N HIS A 11 26.81 -16.06 17.70
CA HIS A 11 27.62 -15.52 18.79
C HIS A 11 29.03 -15.09 18.35
N GLU A 12 29.50 -15.54 17.18
CA GLU A 12 30.79 -15.12 16.61
C GLU A 12 30.71 -13.74 15.96
N LEU A 13 29.49 -13.19 15.80
CA LEU A 13 29.26 -11.80 15.40
C LEU A 13 29.29 -10.84 16.60
N VAL A 14 29.50 -11.36 17.82
CA VAL A 14 29.59 -10.57 19.05
C VAL A 14 31.08 -10.36 19.37
N THR A 15 31.49 -9.12 19.51
CA THR A 15 32.85 -8.74 19.89
C THR A 15 33.10 -9.04 21.37
N ASP A 16 34.37 -9.10 21.79
CA ASP A 16 34.75 -9.45 23.17
C ASP A 16 34.15 -8.51 24.25
N ASN A 17 33.81 -7.28 23.87
CA ASN A 17 33.17 -6.28 24.74
C ASN A 17 31.64 -6.41 24.77
N GLY A 18 31.05 -7.38 24.07
CA GLY A 18 29.62 -7.64 24.01
C GLY A 18 28.86 -6.85 22.94
N ASP A 19 29.55 -6.05 22.13
CA ASP A 19 28.96 -5.35 20.99
C ASP A 19 28.86 -6.27 19.76
N LEU A 20 28.29 -5.76 18.67
CA LEU A 20 28.22 -6.48 17.41
C LEU A 20 29.34 -6.02 16.47
N ASP A 21 29.95 -6.97 15.77
CA ASP A 21 30.91 -6.66 14.69
C ASP A 21 30.18 -6.01 13.51
N GLU A 22 30.23 -4.68 13.43
CA GLU A 22 29.57 -3.89 12.40
C GLU A 22 30.07 -4.22 10.99
N GLU A 23 31.36 -4.52 10.82
CA GLU A 23 31.92 -4.83 9.50
C GLU A 23 31.39 -6.18 9.00
N ALA A 24 31.40 -7.19 9.87
CA ALA A 24 30.80 -8.49 9.58
C ALA A 24 29.30 -8.37 9.27
N LEU A 25 28.57 -7.55 10.03
CA LEU A 25 27.13 -7.31 9.81
C LEU A 25 26.83 -6.65 8.46
N VAL A 26 27.63 -5.66 8.04
CA VAL A 26 27.45 -5.01 6.73
C VAL A 26 27.64 -6.02 5.60
N ILE A 27 28.67 -6.88 5.70
CA ILE A 27 28.93 -7.94 4.72
C ILE A 27 27.78 -8.95 4.71
N LEU A 28 27.31 -9.37 5.88
CA LEU A 28 26.18 -10.30 6.03
C LEU A 28 24.90 -9.73 5.41
N LEU A 29 24.54 -8.49 5.73
CA LEU A 29 23.37 -7.81 5.18
C LEU A 29 23.46 -7.71 3.65
N GLY A 30 24.62 -7.35 3.11
CA GLY A 30 24.86 -7.31 1.67
C GLY A 30 24.59 -8.66 1.00
N ARG A 31 25.09 -9.75 1.58
CA ARG A 31 24.87 -11.13 1.08
C ARG A 31 23.42 -11.58 1.21
N MET A 32 22.75 -11.25 2.31
CA MET A 32 21.34 -11.55 2.50
C MET A 32 20.49 -10.85 1.44
N ARG A 33 20.78 -9.58 1.15
CA ARG A 33 20.09 -8.82 0.09
C ARG A 33 20.31 -9.40 -1.30
N THR A 34 21.54 -9.79 -1.66
CA THR A 34 21.83 -10.37 -2.98
C THR A 34 21.26 -11.76 -3.18
N THR A 35 21.10 -12.53 -2.10
CA THR A 35 20.61 -13.92 -2.17
C THR A 35 19.09 -14.00 -2.02
N SER A 36 18.47 -13.08 -1.28
CA SER A 36 17.03 -13.04 -1.05
C SER A 36 16.28 -12.53 -2.28
N ARG A 37 15.01 -12.94 -2.41
CA ARG A 37 14.09 -12.42 -3.42
C ARG A 37 13.02 -11.61 -2.71
N ALA A 38 12.73 -10.41 -3.23
CA ALA A 38 11.61 -9.63 -2.74
C ALA A 38 10.32 -10.47 -2.78
N PRO A 39 9.46 -10.42 -1.75
CA PRO A 39 8.19 -11.11 -1.77
C PRO A 39 7.37 -10.65 -2.98
N LYS A 40 6.71 -11.59 -3.65
CA LYS A 40 5.86 -11.24 -4.80
C LYS A 40 4.71 -10.36 -4.31
N PRO A 41 4.29 -9.32 -5.07
CA PRO A 41 3.15 -8.48 -4.69
C PRO A 41 1.85 -9.26 -4.44
N ALA A 42 1.68 -10.40 -5.12
CA ALA A 42 0.55 -11.30 -4.91
C ALA A 42 0.43 -11.82 -3.46
N ALA A 43 1.53 -11.85 -2.69
CA ALA A 43 1.52 -12.26 -1.29
C ALA A 43 0.83 -11.24 -0.36
N LEU A 44 0.67 -9.99 -0.80
CA LEU A 44 -0.06 -8.98 -0.03
C LEU A 44 -1.56 -9.28 -0.04
N GLY A 45 -2.12 -9.79 -1.15
CA GLY A 45 -3.56 -10.01 -1.30
C GLY A 45 -4.29 -8.77 -1.83
N VAL A 46 -5.59 -8.94 -2.09
CA VAL A 46 -6.50 -7.92 -2.66
C VAL A 46 -7.87 -8.03 -2.00
N ILE A 47 -8.63 -6.93 -1.94
CA ILE A 47 -10.07 -6.95 -1.68
C ILE A 47 -10.79 -7.55 -2.88
N GLY A 48 -10.41 -7.16 -4.10
CA GLY A 48 -10.94 -7.69 -5.34
C GLY A 48 -12.11 -6.88 -5.91
N LYS A 49 -12.19 -6.89 -7.25
CA LYS A 49 -13.18 -6.15 -8.04
C LYS A 49 -14.61 -6.42 -7.58
N ASP A 50 -14.97 -7.69 -7.38
CA ASP A 50 -16.36 -8.08 -7.11
C ASP A 50 -16.82 -7.57 -5.74
N HIS A 51 -15.96 -7.66 -4.72
CA HIS A 51 -16.25 -7.14 -3.39
C HIS A 51 -16.39 -5.62 -3.37
N ILE A 52 -15.48 -4.91 -4.05
CA ILE A 52 -15.57 -3.44 -4.15
C ILE A 52 -16.81 -3.02 -4.95
N THR A 53 -17.06 -3.67 -6.08
CA THR A 53 -18.22 -3.38 -6.95
C THR A 53 -19.52 -3.57 -6.17
N ARG A 54 -19.67 -4.73 -5.51
CA ARG A 54 -20.83 -5.03 -4.68
C ARG A 54 -21.04 -3.99 -3.58
N TRP A 55 -19.98 -3.62 -2.86
CA TRP A 55 -20.09 -2.59 -1.82
C TRP A 55 -20.49 -1.21 -2.40
N MET A 56 -19.93 -0.82 -3.55
CA MET A 56 -20.27 0.44 -4.21
C MET A 56 -21.75 0.50 -4.62
N VAL A 57 -22.30 -0.61 -5.13
CA VAL A 57 -23.71 -0.72 -5.48
C VAL A 57 -24.57 -0.74 -4.21
N ASP A 58 -24.36 -1.73 -3.34
CA ASP A 58 -25.23 -2.04 -2.20
C ASP A 58 -25.21 -0.95 -1.11
N HIS A 59 -24.10 -0.22 -0.95
CA HIS A 59 -23.90 0.70 0.18
C HIS A 59 -23.52 2.13 -0.21
N ALA A 60 -23.10 2.35 -1.46
CA ALA A 60 -22.74 3.69 -1.92
C ALA A 60 -23.66 4.23 -3.01
N GLY A 61 -24.68 3.48 -3.45
CA GLY A 61 -25.68 3.93 -4.42
C GLY A 61 -25.07 4.25 -5.79
N VAL A 62 -24.02 3.52 -6.17
CA VAL A 62 -23.32 3.68 -7.44
C VAL A 62 -24.00 2.85 -8.51
N SER A 63 -24.21 3.44 -9.68
CA SER A 63 -24.68 2.71 -10.86
C SER A 63 -23.62 1.72 -11.31
N GLU A 64 -23.93 0.42 -11.32
CA GLU A 64 -22.96 -0.65 -11.63
C GLU A 64 -22.29 -0.45 -13.00
N SER A 65 -23.04 -0.02 -14.02
CA SER A 65 -22.52 0.23 -15.37
C SER A 65 -21.46 1.34 -15.44
N SER A 66 -21.48 2.26 -14.47
CA SER A 66 -20.51 3.35 -14.37
C SER A 66 -19.19 2.91 -13.73
N ILE A 67 -19.16 1.74 -13.07
CA ILE A 67 -18.01 1.33 -12.28
C ILE A 67 -16.82 1.02 -13.20
N ARG A 68 -15.67 1.62 -12.88
CA ARG A 68 -14.37 1.32 -13.46
C ARG A 68 -13.43 0.91 -12.34
N TYR A 69 -12.85 -0.27 -12.47
CA TYR A 69 -11.91 -0.83 -11.51
C TYR A 69 -10.56 -1.03 -12.18
N GLN A 70 -9.50 -0.65 -11.48
CA GLN A 70 -8.13 -0.93 -11.88
C GLN A 70 -7.33 -1.43 -10.67
N LYS A 71 -6.50 -2.44 -10.93
CA LYS A 71 -5.51 -2.93 -9.99
C LYS A 71 -4.12 -2.75 -10.57
N LYS A 72 -3.20 -2.23 -9.76
CA LYS A 72 -1.78 -2.21 -10.04
C LYS A 72 -1.04 -2.89 -8.92
N ALA A 73 -0.06 -3.72 -9.27
CA ALA A 73 0.82 -4.37 -8.31
C ALA A 73 2.24 -4.31 -8.85
N GLY A 74 3.20 -4.14 -7.97
CA GLY A 74 4.58 -3.94 -8.37
C GLY A 74 5.53 -3.98 -7.18
N ILE A 75 6.78 -3.65 -7.46
CA ILE A 75 7.82 -3.50 -6.46
C ILE A 75 8.33 -2.06 -6.59
N GLU A 76 8.43 -1.36 -5.45
CA GLU A 76 9.02 -0.03 -5.34
C GLU A 76 10.20 -0.12 -4.37
N GLY A 77 11.40 0.20 -4.85
CA GLY A 77 12.64 -0.17 -4.16
C GLY A 77 12.69 -1.68 -3.95
N ASP A 78 12.77 -2.12 -2.68
CA ASP A 78 12.73 -3.54 -2.30
C ASP A 78 11.36 -3.99 -1.73
N SER A 79 10.34 -3.12 -1.77
CA SER A 79 9.05 -3.35 -1.13
C SER A 79 7.95 -3.64 -2.16
N PRO A 80 7.24 -4.79 -2.08
CA PRO A 80 6.06 -5.00 -2.90
C PRO A 80 4.93 -4.04 -2.51
N TYR A 81 4.07 -3.72 -3.47
CA TYR A 81 2.83 -3.00 -3.25
C TYR A 81 1.68 -3.55 -4.10
N VAL A 82 0.46 -3.34 -3.64
CA VAL A 82 -0.78 -3.51 -4.39
C VAL A 82 -1.64 -2.28 -4.18
N ILE A 83 -2.22 -1.77 -5.27
CA ILE A 83 -3.17 -0.67 -5.27
C ILE A 83 -4.40 -1.11 -6.05
N GLU A 84 -5.57 -0.99 -5.43
CA GLU A 84 -6.88 -1.20 -6.05
C GLU A 84 -7.66 0.11 -6.03
N ILE A 85 -8.10 0.54 -7.21
CA ILE A 85 -8.87 1.77 -7.38
C ILE A 85 -10.18 1.41 -8.06
N ALA A 86 -11.28 1.92 -7.52
CA ALA A 86 -12.57 1.90 -8.20
C ALA A 86 -13.19 3.29 -8.23
N PHE A 87 -13.82 3.62 -9.35
CA PHE A 87 -14.54 4.86 -9.58
C PHE A 87 -15.93 4.53 -10.10
N GLY A 88 -16.95 5.27 -9.66
CA GLY A 88 -18.29 5.16 -10.20
C GLY A 88 -19.16 6.37 -9.90
N ILE A 89 -20.23 6.51 -10.66
CA ILE A 89 -21.21 7.59 -10.58
C ILE A 89 -22.39 7.11 -9.74
N ARG A 90 -22.83 7.94 -8.79
CA ARG A 90 -24.02 7.71 -7.97
C ARG A 90 -25.28 7.88 -8.80
N GLU A 91 -26.30 7.09 -8.50
CA GLU A 91 -27.61 7.23 -9.13
C GLU A 91 -28.32 8.53 -8.68
N ASP A 92 -28.15 8.91 -7.41
CA ASP A 92 -28.61 10.19 -6.89
C ASP A 92 -27.60 11.31 -7.19
N THR A 93 -27.94 12.17 -8.15
CA THR A 93 -27.09 13.29 -8.58
C THR A 93 -27.04 14.45 -7.60
N SER A 94 -27.87 14.44 -6.54
CA SER A 94 -27.81 15.45 -5.47
C SER A 94 -26.72 15.17 -4.44
N MET A 95 -26.18 13.96 -4.43
CA MET A 95 -25.16 13.53 -3.51
C MET A 95 -23.78 14.08 -3.90
N SER A 96 -22.98 14.43 -2.91
CA SER A 96 -21.60 14.90 -3.12
C SER A 96 -20.62 13.73 -3.31
N ARG A 97 -19.40 14.10 -3.71
CA ARG A 97 -18.28 13.17 -3.87
C ARG A 97 -17.99 12.42 -2.57
N ARG A 98 -17.75 11.11 -2.66
CA ARG A 98 -17.26 10.29 -1.55
C ARG A 98 -15.93 9.64 -1.92
N ILE A 99 -14.91 9.84 -1.09
CA ILE A 99 -13.63 9.16 -1.20
C ILE A 99 -13.54 8.18 -0.04
N VAL A 100 -13.30 6.91 -0.35
CA VAL A 100 -13.07 5.84 0.63
C VAL A 100 -11.67 5.32 0.42
N THR A 101 -10.87 5.37 1.47
CA THR A 101 -9.48 4.95 1.44
C THR A 101 -9.24 3.85 2.45
N GLY A 102 -8.36 2.92 2.11
CA GLY A 102 -7.95 1.86 3.01
C GLY A 102 -6.47 1.52 2.86
N LEU A 103 -5.80 1.31 3.99
CA LEU A 103 -4.40 0.91 4.06
C LEU A 103 -4.33 -0.45 4.76
N ASN A 104 -3.67 -1.44 4.16
CA ASN A 104 -3.48 -2.76 4.74
C ASN A 104 -4.77 -3.32 5.39
N TRP A 105 -5.84 -3.42 4.60
CA TRP A 105 -7.14 -3.99 5.01
C TRP A 105 -7.89 -3.23 6.11
N SER A 106 -7.42 -2.05 6.47
CA SER A 106 -8.08 -1.16 7.42
C SER A 106 -8.61 0.08 6.70
N PRO A 107 -9.87 0.50 6.95
CA PRO A 107 -10.35 1.77 6.44
C PRO A 107 -9.59 2.93 7.11
N THR A 108 -9.38 4.02 6.39
CA THR A 108 -8.87 5.26 6.98
C THR A 108 -10.03 6.20 7.29
N LEU A 109 -9.87 7.01 8.34
CA LEU A 109 -10.87 8.01 8.74
C LEU A 109 -10.86 9.21 7.77
N ASP A 110 -9.67 9.63 7.39
CA ASP A 110 -9.42 10.67 6.40
C ASP A 110 -8.68 10.11 5.18
N VAL A 111 -8.66 10.89 4.09
CA VAL A 111 -7.84 10.58 2.92
C VAL A 111 -6.37 10.70 3.32
N PRO A 112 -5.61 9.60 3.35
CA PRO A 112 -4.33 9.54 4.05
C PRO A 112 -3.18 10.19 3.28
N ALA A 113 -3.40 10.56 2.01
CA ALA A 113 -2.39 11.14 1.13
C ALA A 113 -2.99 12.33 0.37
N ARG A 114 -2.28 13.46 0.35
CA ARG A 114 -2.75 14.70 -0.28
C ARG A 114 -2.83 14.56 -1.80
N GLU A 115 -1.90 13.80 -2.36
CA GLU A 115 -1.76 13.48 -3.78
C GLU A 115 -3.06 12.89 -4.36
N ILE A 116 -3.82 12.11 -3.57
CA ILE A 116 -5.12 11.58 -4.01
C ILE A 116 -6.09 12.73 -4.31
N ARG A 117 -6.13 13.76 -3.45
CA ARG A 117 -7.00 14.92 -3.65
C ARG A 117 -6.51 15.78 -4.80
N ASP A 118 -5.20 15.96 -4.92
CA ASP A 118 -4.57 16.73 -5.99
C ASP A 118 -4.86 16.09 -7.36
N ILE A 119 -4.70 14.77 -7.50
CA ILE A 119 -5.04 14.01 -8.72
C ILE A 119 -6.53 14.16 -9.08
N LEU A 120 -7.43 14.04 -8.09
CA LEU A 120 -8.87 14.20 -8.36
C LEU A 120 -9.19 15.62 -8.85
N GLN A 121 -8.53 16.63 -8.30
CA GLN A 121 -8.68 18.01 -8.74
C GLN A 121 -8.14 18.23 -10.17
N GLU A 122 -6.98 17.67 -10.50
CA GLU A 122 -6.42 17.69 -11.85
C GLU A 122 -7.34 17.01 -12.87
N MET A 123 -7.98 15.91 -12.47
CA MET A 123 -8.97 15.18 -13.26
C MET A 123 -10.34 15.86 -13.32
N ARG A 124 -10.48 17.07 -12.75
CA ARG A 124 -11.73 17.85 -12.69
C ARG A 124 -12.87 17.11 -12.01
N VAL A 125 -12.55 16.29 -11.00
CA VAL A 125 -13.53 15.66 -10.12
C VAL A 125 -13.74 16.56 -8.91
N ASP A 126 -14.80 17.35 -8.96
CA ASP A 126 -15.12 18.36 -7.96
C ASP A 126 -15.77 17.75 -6.70
N PRO A 127 -15.73 18.44 -5.55
CA PRO A 127 -16.36 17.96 -4.32
C PRO A 127 -17.88 17.72 -4.44
N HIS A 128 -18.54 18.36 -5.39
CA HIS A 128 -19.99 18.31 -5.59
C HIS A 128 -20.41 17.24 -6.61
N ASP A 129 -19.44 16.61 -7.28
CA ASP A 129 -19.75 15.58 -8.26
C ASP A 129 -20.34 14.34 -7.57
N PRO A 130 -21.42 13.75 -8.11
CA PRO A 130 -22.07 12.59 -7.53
C PRO A 130 -21.29 11.32 -7.85
N VAL A 131 -20.07 11.21 -7.32
CA VAL A 131 -19.15 10.10 -7.60
C VAL A 131 -18.61 9.47 -6.34
N VAL A 132 -18.20 8.21 -6.45
CA VAL A 132 -17.56 7.45 -5.39
C VAL A 132 -16.22 6.94 -5.90
N ILE A 133 -15.18 7.21 -5.13
CA ILE A 133 -13.84 6.70 -5.37
C ILE A 133 -13.44 5.81 -4.20
N VAL A 134 -13.00 4.59 -4.50
CA VAL A 134 -12.41 3.67 -3.53
C VAL A 134 -10.94 3.51 -3.88
N VAL A 135 -10.05 3.72 -2.91
CA VAL A 135 -8.60 3.52 -3.05
C VAL A 135 -8.13 2.62 -1.92
N HIS A 136 -7.79 1.38 -2.22
CA HIS A 136 -7.16 0.48 -1.27
C HIS A 136 -5.70 0.28 -1.65
N MET A 137 -4.82 0.36 -0.65
CA MET A 137 -3.40 0.19 -0.83
C MET A 137 -2.86 -0.80 0.20
N ALA A 138 -2.03 -1.72 -0.25
CA ALA A 138 -1.36 -2.70 0.58
C ALA A 138 0.15 -2.67 0.32
N ARG A 139 0.94 -2.59 1.40
CA ARG A 139 2.41 -2.75 1.38
C ARG A 139 2.91 -3.20 2.76
N PRO A 140 4.08 -3.87 2.85
CA PRO A 140 4.60 -4.39 4.12
C PRO A 140 4.80 -3.35 5.22
N SER A 141 5.20 -2.14 4.85
CA SER A 141 5.40 -1.03 5.78
C SER A 141 5.01 0.30 5.15
N TRP A 142 4.42 1.18 5.95
CA TRP A 142 4.05 2.54 5.59
C TRP A 142 4.95 3.52 6.33
N LYS A 143 5.36 4.60 5.67
CA LYS A 143 5.97 5.76 6.31
C LYS A 143 4.85 6.72 6.70
N TYR A 144 4.42 6.63 7.96
CA TYR A 144 3.39 7.53 8.48
C TYR A 144 4.02 8.86 8.87
N THR A 145 3.43 9.96 8.41
CA THR A 145 3.85 11.33 8.76
C THR A 145 3.08 11.89 9.96
N GLY A 146 1.96 11.27 10.32
CA GLY A 146 1.15 11.61 11.49
C GLY A 146 1.32 10.64 12.67
N ARG A 147 1.12 11.13 13.91
CA ARG A 147 1.24 10.31 15.13
C ARG A 147 0.21 9.17 15.22
N GLY A 148 -0.93 9.29 14.53
CA GLY A 148 -2.06 8.34 14.57
C GLY A 148 -2.07 7.27 13.48
N LYS A 149 -1.03 7.17 12.62
CA LYS A 149 -1.05 6.37 11.37
C LYS A 149 -2.14 6.83 10.37
N GLU A 150 -2.54 8.08 10.47
CA GLU A 150 -3.65 8.66 9.69
C GLU A 150 -3.20 9.24 8.35
N THR A 151 -1.92 9.59 8.23
CA THR A 151 -1.34 10.23 7.04
C THR A 151 -0.09 9.48 6.60
N VAL A 152 0.06 9.30 5.30
CA VAL A 152 1.18 8.63 4.65
C VAL A 152 1.73 9.52 3.54
N GLU A 153 3.02 9.40 3.26
CA GLU A 153 3.61 9.85 2.01
C GLU A 153 3.50 8.72 0.97
N LEU A 154 3.08 9.07 -0.24
CA LEU A 154 3.00 8.18 -1.40
C LEU A 154 4.28 8.25 -2.24
#